data_AF-A0A545TTI8-F1
#
_entry.id   AF-A0A545TTI8-F1
#
_cell.length_a   1.000
_cell.length_b   1.000
_cell.length_c   1.000
_cell.angle_alpha   90.00
_cell.angle_beta   90.00
_cell.angle_gamma   90.00
#
_symmetry.space_group_name_H-M   'P 1'
#
loop_
_entity.id
_entity.type
_entity.pdbx_description
1 polymer ?
#
loop_
_entity_poly.entity_id
_entity_poly.type
_entity_poly.pdbx_seq_one_letter_code
_entity_poly.pdbx_strand_id
1 'polypeptide(L)'
;MAKSTMGVRLGEETQSRLEALGRARDRSPHYLMKAAIERFLDVEEALEEERLLVTSRWEKYKLTGETLDHADVKAWADGLDDSLSSDPESGDTKADSA
;
A
#
# COMPACT_ATOMS: atom_id res chain seq x y z
N MET A 1 -6.20 -22.61 -16.95
CA MET A 1 -5.72 -21.82 -18.12
C MET A 1 -4.26 -22.15 -18.35
N ALA A 2 -3.87 -22.54 -19.57
CA ALA A 2 -2.48 -22.89 -19.87
C ALA A 2 -1.58 -21.63 -19.79
N LYS A 3 -0.48 -21.73 -19.05
CA LYS A 3 0.47 -20.62 -18.87
C LYS A 3 1.38 -20.55 -20.09
N SER A 4 1.16 -19.55 -20.95
CA SER A 4 1.97 -19.33 -22.15
C SER A 4 3.28 -18.63 -21.81
N THR A 5 4.38 -19.03 -22.45
CA THR A 5 5.68 -18.35 -22.31
C THR A 5 5.66 -17.06 -23.11
N MET A 6 5.91 -15.94 -22.45
CA MET A 6 6.13 -14.64 -23.10
C MET A 6 7.62 -14.30 -23.10
N GLY A 7 8.16 -14.02 -24.29
CA GLY A 7 9.52 -13.50 -24.44
C GLY A 7 9.54 -11.97 -24.29
N VAL A 8 10.50 -11.46 -23.53
CA VAL A 8 10.73 -10.01 -23.35
C VAL A 8 12.09 -9.68 -23.97
N ARG A 9 12.12 -8.69 -24.87
CA ARG A 9 13.38 -8.20 -25.44
C ARG A 9 14.03 -7.24 -24.46
N LEU A 10 15.23 -7.60 -23.99
CA LEU A 10 16.05 -6.77 -23.11
C LEU A 10 17.30 -6.31 -23.86
N GLY A 11 17.80 -5.12 -23.54
CA GLY A 11 19.12 -4.68 -24.00
C GLY A 11 20.23 -5.46 -23.30
N GLU A 12 21.40 -5.54 -23.95
CA GLU A 12 22.57 -6.29 -23.45
C GLU A 12 23.03 -5.82 -22.06
N GLU A 13 23.01 -4.51 -21.81
CA GLU A 13 23.34 -3.94 -20.50
C GLU A 13 22.38 -4.43 -19.41
N THR A 14 21.07 -4.35 -19.66
CA THR A 14 20.03 -4.78 -18.72
C THR A 14 20.14 -6.27 -18.44
N GLN A 15 20.38 -7.08 -19.46
CA GLN A 15 20.57 -8.52 -19.30
C GLN A 15 21.79 -8.82 -18.42
N SER A 16 22.93 -8.15 -18.69
CA SER A 16 24.17 -8.31 -17.92
C SER A 16 23.97 -7.94 -16.44
N ARG A 17 23.26 -6.83 -16.17
CA ARG A 17 22.91 -6.39 -14.80
C ARG A 17 21.99 -7.38 -14.10
N LEU A 18 21.00 -7.92 -14.81
CA LEU A 18 20.06 -8.90 -14.27
C LEU A 18 20.77 -10.21 -13.89
N GLU A 19 21.67 -10.69 -14.75
CA GLU A 19 22.47 -11.89 -14.47
C GLU A 19 23.41 -11.70 -13.28
N ALA A 20 24.09 -10.55 -13.20
CA ALA A 20 24.94 -10.21 -12.06
C ALA A 20 24.14 -10.14 -10.75
N LEU A 21 22.97 -9.51 -10.78
CA LEU A 21 22.07 -9.44 -9.62
C LEU A 21 21.52 -10.81 -9.23
N GLY A 22 21.19 -11.66 -10.21
CA GLY A 22 20.78 -13.03 -9.98
C GLY A 22 21.83 -13.83 -9.24
N ARG A 23 23.09 -13.78 -9.69
CA ARG A 23 24.23 -14.42 -9.02
C ARG A 23 24.42 -13.90 -7.59
N ALA A 24 24.38 -12.59 -7.39
CA ALA A 24 24.57 -11.97 -6.08
C ALA A 24 23.47 -12.34 -5.06
N ARG A 25 22.25 -12.65 -5.54
CA ARG A 25 21.09 -12.96 -4.69
C ARG A 25 20.76 -14.46 -4.62
N ASP A 26 21.56 -15.30 -5.27
CA ASP A 26 21.28 -16.74 -5.45
C ASP A 26 19.88 -17.01 -6.04
N ARG A 27 19.55 -16.28 -7.10
CA ARG A 27 18.26 -16.39 -7.81
C ARG A 27 18.47 -16.41 -9.32
N SER A 28 17.60 -17.13 -10.03
CA SER A 28 17.63 -17.15 -11.49
C SER A 28 17.21 -15.78 -12.07
N PRO A 29 17.76 -15.36 -13.22
CA PRO A 29 17.32 -14.15 -13.92
C PRO A 29 15.82 -14.14 -14.22
N HIS A 30 15.26 -15.31 -14.56
CA HIS A 30 13.82 -15.46 -14.80
C HIS A 30 12.98 -15.15 -13.54
N TYR A 31 13.40 -15.62 -12.37
CA TYR A 31 12.72 -15.30 -11.12
C TYR A 31 12.73 -13.78 -10.85
N LEU A 32 13.88 -13.12 -11.07
CA LEU A 32 13.99 -11.68 -10.88
C LEU A 32 13.14 -10.88 -11.86
N MET A 33 13.04 -11.32 -13.13
CA MET A 33 12.13 -10.72 -14.12
C MET A 33 10.68 -10.82 -13.68
N LYS A 34 10.23 -12.02 -13.26
CA LYS A 34 8.86 -12.23 -12.79
C LYS A 34 8.55 -11.33 -11.59
N ALA A 35 9.45 -11.32 -10.61
CA ALA A 35 9.29 -10.49 -9.41
C ALA A 35 9.33 -8.98 -9.71
N ALA A 36 10.05 -8.55 -10.74
CA ALA A 36 10.06 -7.16 -11.17
C ALA A 36 8.73 -6.76 -11.81
N ILE A 37 8.16 -7.62 -12.65
CA ILE A 37 6.85 -7.39 -13.27
C ILE A 37 5.75 -7.35 -12.20
N GLU A 38 5.74 -8.31 -11.27
CA GLU A 38 4.75 -8.34 -10.18
C GLU A 38 4.81 -7.06 -9.34
N ARG A 39 6.00 -6.64 -8.91
CA ARG A 39 6.16 -5.37 -8.17
C ARG A 39 5.73 -4.14 -8.97
N PHE A 40 6.00 -4.14 -10.27
CA PHE A 40 5.59 -3.03 -11.13
C PHE A 40 4.06 -2.93 -11.19
N LEU A 41 3.39 -4.07 -11.40
CA LEU A 41 1.92 -4.12 -11.39
C LEU A 41 1.35 -3.66 -10.06
N ASP A 42 1.86 -4.15 -8.93
CA ASP A 42 1.38 -3.76 -7.60
C ASP A 42 1.42 -2.22 -7.40
N VAL A 43 2.49 -1.58 -7.87
CA VAL A 43 2.67 -0.13 -7.75
C VAL A 43 1.74 0.62 -8.71
N GLU A 44 1.69 0.23 -9.97
CA GLU A 44 0.87 0.91 -10.98
C GLU A 44 -0.63 0.77 -10.70
N GLU A 45 -1.06 -0.40 -10.22
CA GLU A 45 -2.46 -0.64 -9.86
C GLU A 45 -2.87 0.23 -8.67
N ALA A 46 -2.03 0.34 -7.63
CA ALA A 46 -2.28 1.23 -6.50
C ALA A 46 -2.36 2.71 -6.91
N LEU A 47 -1.48 3.14 -7.83
CA LEU A 47 -1.50 4.51 -8.36
C LEU A 47 -2.76 4.78 -9.19
N GLU A 48 -3.19 3.82 -10.01
CA GLU A 48 -4.41 3.99 -10.81
C GLU A 48 -5.67 3.99 -9.95
N GLU A 49 -5.73 3.14 -8.91
CA GLU A 49 -6.82 3.17 -7.93
C GLU A 49 -6.93 4.54 -7.25
N GLU A 50 -5.80 5.09 -6.79
CA GLU A 50 -5.76 6.44 -6.19
C GLU A 50 -6.21 7.49 -7.21
N ARG A 51 -5.72 7.42 -8.45
CA ARG A 51 -6.09 8.36 -9.52
C ARG A 51 -7.59 8.34 -9.79
N LEU A 52 -8.19 7.16 -9.87
CA LEU A 52 -9.64 6.99 -10.08
C LEU A 52 -10.43 7.55 -8.90
N LEU A 53 -10.01 7.26 -7.67
CA LEU A 53 -10.66 7.75 -6.46
C LEU A 53 -10.61 9.27 -6.36
N VAL A 54 -9.45 9.89 -6.61
CA VAL A 54 -9.29 11.35 -6.62
C VAL A 54 -10.14 11.99 -7.70
N THR A 55 -10.14 11.41 -8.91
CA THR A 55 -10.95 11.90 -10.04
C THR A 55 -12.44 11.85 -9.71
N SER A 56 -12.92 10.73 -9.17
CA SER A 56 -14.33 10.56 -8.78
C SER A 56 -14.74 11.55 -7.69
N ARG A 57 -13.90 11.76 -6.67
CA ARG A 57 -14.14 12.76 -5.62
C ARG A 57 -14.20 14.18 -6.20
N TRP A 58 -13.29 14.50 -7.11
CA TRP A 58 -13.28 15.81 -7.77
C TRP A 58 -14.54 16.04 -8.61
N GLU A 59 -14.98 15.03 -9.35
CA GLU A 59 -16.22 15.10 -10.13
C GLU A 59 -17.45 15.29 -9.24
N LYS A 60 -17.53 14.56 -8.12
CA LYS A 60 -18.59 14.72 -7.13
C LYS A 60 -18.61 16.16 -6.60
N TYR A 61 -17.47 16.68 -6.16
CA TYR A 61 -17.35 18.05 -5.66
C TYR A 61 -17.79 19.08 -6.70
N LYS A 62 -17.35 18.96 -7.96
CA LYS A 62 -17.78 19.87 -9.04
C LYS A 62 -19.30 19.88 -9.23
N LEU A 63 -19.96 18.73 -9.04
CA LEU A 63 -21.39 18.60 -9.24
C LEU A 63 -22.21 19.05 -8.03
N THR A 64 -21.78 18.71 -6.82
CA THR A 64 -22.57 18.89 -5.59
C THR A 64 -22.13 20.10 -4.76
N GLY A 65 -20.88 20.54 -4.90
CA GLY A 65 -20.26 21.54 -4.03
C GLY A 65 -20.05 21.05 -2.58
N GLU A 66 -20.26 19.77 -2.30
CA GLU A 66 -20.11 19.21 -0.96
C GLU A 66 -18.68 19.38 -0.44
N THR A 67 -18.56 20.09 0.68
CA THR A 67 -17.30 20.29 1.41
C THR A 67 -17.51 19.95 2.87
N LEU A 68 -16.42 19.66 3.56
CA LEU A 68 -16.40 19.54 5.02
C LEU A 68 -15.80 20.81 5.59
N ASP A 69 -16.46 21.40 6.59
CA ASP A 69 -15.92 22.57 7.27
C ASP A 69 -14.69 22.18 8.09
N HIS A 70 -13.71 23.09 8.14
CA HIS A 70 -12.47 22.85 8.85
C HIS A 70 -12.69 22.62 10.35
N ALA A 71 -13.64 23.33 10.98
CA ALA A 71 -13.95 23.17 12.40
C ALA A 71 -14.53 21.79 12.70
N ASP A 72 -15.39 21.27 11.82
CA ASP A 72 -15.98 19.93 11.96
C ASP A 72 -14.91 18.84 11.84
N VAL A 73 -13.99 18.97 10.87
CA VAL A 73 -12.86 18.04 10.72
C VAL A 73 -11.92 18.10 11.92
N LYS A 74 -11.66 19.30 12.45
CA LYS A 74 -10.81 19.47 13.64
C LYS A 74 -11.45 18.84 14.87
N ALA A 75 -12.73 19.08 15.12
CA ALA A 75 -13.46 18.49 16.25
C ALA A 75 -13.50 16.96 16.17
N TRP A 76 -13.67 16.40 14.97
CA TRP A 76 -13.59 14.95 14.74
C TRP A 76 -12.17 14.40 15.02
N ALA A 77 -11.13 15.09 14.53
CA ALA A 77 -9.75 14.66 14.70
C ALA A 77 -9.30 14.72 16.18
N ASP A 78 -9.68 15.76 16.91
CA ASP A 78 -9.38 15.90 18.34
C ASP A 78 -10.02 14.76 19.16
N GLY A 79 -11.23 14.32 18.79
CA GLY A 79 -11.92 13.19 19.43
C GLY A 79 -11.31 11.81 19.17
N LEU A 80 -10.43 11.68 18.17
CA LEU A 80 -9.70 10.43 17.91
C LEU A 80 -8.61 10.19 18.97
N ASP A 81 -7.95 11.26 19.44
CA ASP A 81 -6.89 11.20 20.45
C ASP A 81 -7.45 10.72 21.80
N ASP A 82 -8.61 11.26 22.20
CA ASP A 82 -9.33 10.84 23.41
C ASP A 82 -9.70 9.35 23.41
N SER A 83 -9.97 8.78 22.22
CA SER A 83 -10.33 7.36 22.09
C SER A 83 -9.14 6.39 22.17
N LEU A 84 -7.91 6.88 21.92
CA LEU A 84 -6.67 6.10 21.98
C LEU A 84 -5.98 6.19 23.34
N SER A 85 -6.32 7.19 24.15
CA SER A 85 -5.76 7.40 25.51
C SER A 85 -6.46 6.59 26.62
N SER A 86 -7.44 5.75 26.28
CA SER A 86 -8.11 4.86 27.26
C SER A 86 -7.43 3.50 27.36
N ASP A 87 -6.18 3.49 27.86
CA ASP A 87 -5.60 2.26 28.41
C ASP A 87 -6.38 1.89 29.68
N PRO A 88 -7.00 0.70 29.79
CA PRO A 88 -7.57 0.25 31.04
C PRO A 88 -6.40 -0.09 31.96
N GLU A 89 -6.12 0.78 32.94
CA GLU A 89 -5.25 0.44 34.06
C GLU A 89 -5.63 -0.95 34.57
N SER A 90 -4.65 -1.84 34.53
CA SER A 90 -4.65 -3.16 35.11
C SER A 90 -5.08 -3.07 36.57
N GLY A 91 -6.32 -3.49 36.85
CA GLY A 91 -6.76 -3.74 38.20
C GLY A 91 -5.90 -4.87 38.79
N ASP A 92 -4.90 -4.50 39.57
CA ASP A 92 -4.15 -5.41 40.42
C ASP A 92 -5.13 -6.24 41.25
N THR A 93 -5.08 -7.55 41.01
CA THR A 93 -5.76 -8.58 41.78
C THR A 93 -5.26 -8.55 43.22
N LYS A 94 -6.02 -7.91 44.12
CA LYS A 94 -5.91 -8.23 45.55
C LYS A 94 -6.62 -9.55 45.79
N ALA A 95 -5.85 -10.64 45.73
CA ALA A 95 -6.20 -11.90 46.36
C ALA A 95 -6.35 -11.66 47.86
N ASP A 96 -7.58 -11.48 48.33
CA ASP A 96 -7.90 -11.62 49.75
C ASP A 96 -8.33 -13.07 50.02
N SER A 97 -7.45 -13.74 50.73
CA SER A 97 -7.66 -14.93 51.53
C SER A 97 -8.78 -14.76 52.54
N ALA A 98 -9.70 -15.74 52.62
CA ALA A 98 -10.34 -16.23 53.84
C ALA A 98 -11.08 -17.55 53.56
#